data_AF-A0A7S1T721-F1
#
_entry.id   AF-A0A7S1T721-F1
#
_cell.length_a   1.000
_cell.length_b   1.000
_cell.length_c   1.000
_cell.angle_alpha   90.00
_cell.angle_beta   90.00
_cell.angle_gamma   90.00
#
_symmetry.space_group_name_H-M   'P 1'
#
loop_
_entity.id
_entity.type
_entity.pdbx_description
1 polymer ?
#
loop_
_entity_poly.entity_id
_entity_poly.type
_entity_poly.pdbx_seq_one_letter_code
_entity_poly.pdbx_strand_id
1 'polypeptide(L)'
;MPKGSGSCIAAAPPLPSSWQLRHRRAAVNPCRRPHQLRRCPDRTATWREYELRRGQQLLIEADSDTDASIRLLDGSAEMYGAELFAEQSVSISEPRLSVFTRTGCRIHITGGAQCTCSESAEAQMDAYLEAHSHLNDRR
;
A
#
# COMPACT_ATOMS: atom_id res chain seq x y z
N MET A 1 4.90 -2.99 -53.67
CA MET A 1 4.52 -2.47 -55.02
C MET A 1 3.48 -3.44 -55.57
N PRO A 2 2.30 -3.03 -56.08
CA PRO A 2 1.86 -1.74 -56.65
C PRO A 2 1.03 -0.90 -55.65
N LYS A 3 0.94 0.45 -55.66
CA LYS A 3 0.50 1.51 -56.62
C LYS A 3 -1.04 1.70 -56.71
N GLY A 4 -1.48 2.91 -56.35
CA GLY A 4 -2.85 3.46 -56.54
C GLY A 4 -3.21 4.45 -55.41
N SER A 5 -2.69 5.68 -55.32
CA SER A 5 -3.06 6.91 -56.02
C SER A 5 -4.58 7.15 -56.17
N GLY A 6 -5.12 8.03 -55.33
CA GLY A 6 -6.50 8.53 -55.40
C GLY A 6 -6.66 9.83 -54.62
N SER A 7 -6.14 10.91 -55.18
CA SER A 7 -6.36 12.30 -54.78
C SER A 7 -7.75 12.75 -55.20
N CYS A 8 -8.55 13.32 -54.29
CA CYS A 8 -9.69 14.17 -54.62
C CYS A 8 -9.77 15.31 -53.59
N ILE A 9 -9.18 16.44 -53.96
CA ILE A 9 -9.33 17.75 -53.33
C ILE A 9 -10.73 18.28 -53.71
N ALA A 10 -11.55 18.65 -52.72
CA ALA A 10 -12.75 19.43 -52.94
C ALA A 10 -12.53 20.83 -52.37
N ALA A 11 -12.25 21.79 -53.26
CA ALA A 11 -12.15 23.20 -52.97
C ALA A 11 -13.55 23.78 -52.69
N ALA A 12 -13.71 24.41 -51.52
CA ALA A 12 -14.90 25.20 -51.20
C ALA A 12 -14.74 26.64 -51.72
N PRO A 13 -15.81 27.26 -52.26
CA PRO A 13 -15.74 28.58 -52.87
C PRO A 13 -15.58 29.72 -51.83
N PRO A 14 -14.99 30.86 -52.23
CA PRO A 14 -14.73 31.99 -51.33
C PRO A 14 -16.02 32.78 -51.04
N LEU A 15 -16.25 33.07 -49.75
CA LEU A 15 -17.29 34.00 -49.31
C LEU A 15 -16.74 35.44 -49.22
N PRO A 16 -17.53 36.45 -49.64
CA PRO A 16 -17.04 37.81 -49.80
C PRO A 16 -16.93 38.60 -48.49
N SER A 17 -15.96 39.51 -48.52
CA SER A 17 -15.66 40.55 -47.56
C SER A 17 -16.75 41.61 -47.49
N SER A 18 -17.49 41.70 -46.38
CA SER A 18 -17.80 43.01 -45.82
C SER A 18 -18.21 42.97 -44.35
N TRP A 19 -17.36 43.60 -43.54
CA TRP A 19 -17.72 44.54 -42.50
C TRP A 19 -18.85 44.15 -41.52
N GLN A 20 -18.45 43.69 -40.34
CA GLN A 20 -18.85 44.35 -39.08
C GLN A 20 -17.90 43.96 -37.94
N LEU A 21 -16.93 44.84 -37.68
CA LEU A 21 -16.29 44.96 -36.37
C LEU A 21 -17.34 45.48 -35.37
N ARG A 22 -17.42 44.89 -34.17
CA ARG A 22 -16.96 45.53 -32.92
C ARG A 22 -17.36 44.72 -31.68
N HIS A 23 -16.30 44.33 -30.96
CA HIS A 23 -16.12 44.38 -29.51
C HIS A 23 -16.80 43.36 -28.57
N ARG A 24 -15.88 42.61 -27.95
CA ARG A 24 -15.79 42.26 -26.52
C ARG A 24 -16.78 41.22 -26.00
N ARG A 25 -16.29 40.00 -25.81
CA ARG A 25 -15.70 39.56 -24.52
C ARG A 25 -15.00 38.22 -24.68
N ALA A 26 -13.71 38.20 -24.34
CA ALA A 26 -12.97 36.99 -24.09
C ALA A 26 -13.51 36.31 -22.83
N ALA A 27 -13.89 35.04 -22.96
CA ALA A 27 -13.95 34.11 -21.85
C ALA A 27 -12.99 32.95 -22.17
N VAL A 28 -11.70 33.30 -22.21
CA VAL A 28 -10.64 32.36 -21.88
C VAL A 28 -10.79 32.12 -20.38
N ASN A 29 -11.28 30.95 -19.99
CA ASN A 29 -11.10 30.47 -18.62
C ASN A 29 -10.18 29.23 -18.66
N PRO A 30 -8.86 29.45 -18.47
CA PRO A 30 -7.85 28.42 -18.50
C PRO A 30 -7.70 27.86 -17.09
N CYS A 31 -8.52 26.89 -16.71
CA CYS A 31 -8.27 26.12 -15.49
C CYS A 31 -7.39 24.91 -15.82
N ARG A 32 -6.15 25.19 -16.21
CA ARG A 32 -5.01 24.29 -15.96
C ARG A 32 -4.78 24.28 -14.45
N ARG A 33 -5.05 23.14 -13.80
CA ARG A 33 -4.30 22.75 -12.59
C ARG A 33 -3.81 21.31 -12.78
N PRO A 34 -2.52 21.11 -13.10
CA PRO A 34 -1.91 19.80 -13.10
C PRO A 34 -1.38 19.54 -11.69
N HIS A 35 -2.25 19.24 -10.73
CA HIS A 35 -1.78 18.73 -9.44
C HIS A 35 -2.69 17.61 -8.97
N GLN A 36 -2.14 16.41 -9.17
CA GLN A 36 -2.48 15.15 -8.54
C GLN A 36 -3.84 14.59 -8.95
N LEU A 37 -3.83 13.95 -10.12
CA LEU A 37 -4.42 12.61 -10.20
C LEU A 37 -3.99 11.88 -8.92
N ARG A 38 -4.91 11.75 -7.97
CA ARG A 38 -4.81 10.73 -6.94
C ARG A 38 -4.63 9.44 -7.73
N ARG A 39 -3.39 8.96 -7.75
CA ARG A 39 -3.05 7.62 -8.23
C ARG A 39 -4.02 6.73 -7.47
N CYS A 40 -5.01 6.16 -8.15
CA CYS A 40 -5.69 5.01 -7.58
C CYS A 40 -4.61 3.94 -7.53
N PRO A 41 -4.13 3.48 -6.36
CA PRO A 41 -3.32 2.30 -6.33
C PRO A 41 -4.30 1.15 -6.53
N ASP A 42 -4.66 0.87 -7.78
CA ASP A 42 -5.39 -0.34 -8.12
C ASP A 42 -4.46 -1.29 -8.89
N ARG A 43 -4.51 -2.56 -8.44
CA ARG A 43 -4.02 -3.81 -9.03
C ARG A 43 -2.51 -3.98 -9.09
N THR A 44 -1.86 -4.63 -8.15
CA THR A 44 -2.25 -5.88 -7.48
C THR A 44 -1.84 -5.79 -6.03
N ALA A 45 -2.80 -5.60 -5.12
CA ALA A 45 -2.55 -5.82 -3.70
C ALA A 45 -2.25 -7.31 -3.51
N THR A 46 -0.96 -7.66 -3.55
CA THR A 46 -0.49 -8.99 -3.20
C THR A 46 -0.76 -9.14 -1.72
N TRP A 47 -1.58 -10.11 -1.39
CA TRP A 47 -1.88 -10.45 -0.02
C TRP A 47 -1.43 -11.88 0.24
N ARG A 48 -1.00 -12.13 1.47
CA ARG A 48 -0.55 -13.44 1.94
C ARG A 48 -1.10 -13.68 3.33
N GLU A 49 -1.53 -14.90 3.58
CA GLU A 49 -1.88 -15.36 4.92
C GLU A 49 -0.75 -16.23 5.47
N TYR A 50 -0.47 -16.05 6.76
CA TYR A 50 0.48 -16.84 7.51
C TYR A 50 -0.21 -17.43 8.72
N GLU A 51 -0.08 -18.74 8.87
CA GLU A 51 -0.51 -19.45 10.07
C GLU A 51 0.72 -19.69 10.95
N LEU A 52 0.70 -19.13 12.15
CA LEU A 52 1.77 -19.25 13.13
C LEU A 52 1.32 -20.19 14.23
N ARG A 53 2.16 -21.19 14.53
CA ARG A 53 1.97 -22.08 15.67
C ARG A 53 2.40 -21.39 16.96
N ARG A 54 1.95 -21.93 18.09
CA ARG A 54 2.40 -21.54 19.43
C ARG A 54 3.94 -21.43 19.48
N GLY A 55 4.44 -20.30 19.97
CA GLY A 55 5.87 -20.05 20.15
C GLY A 55 6.62 -19.64 18.89
N GLN A 56 5.93 -19.50 17.74
CA GLN A 56 6.53 -19.03 16.50
C GLN A 56 6.52 -17.50 16.39
N GLN A 57 7.44 -17.02 15.56
CA GLN A 57 7.57 -15.60 15.23
C GLN A 57 7.64 -15.43 13.71
N LEU A 58 6.91 -14.43 13.21
CA LEU A 58 6.98 -13.99 11.83
C LEU A 58 7.88 -12.75 11.75
N LEU A 59 8.98 -12.87 11.01
CA LEU A 59 9.83 -11.75 10.66
C LEU A 59 9.35 -11.17 9.34
N ILE A 60 9.05 -9.88 9.34
CA ILE A 60 8.52 -9.15 8.19
C ILE A 60 9.57 -8.12 7.78
N GLU A 61 9.97 -8.17 6.51
CA GLU A 61 10.84 -7.19 5.88
C GLU A 61 10.02 -6.48 4.80
N ALA A 62 9.69 -5.21 5.04
CA ALA A 62 8.84 -4.43 4.15
C ALA A 62 9.68 -3.72 3.08
N ASP A 63 9.19 -3.72 1.84
CA ASP A 63 9.83 -2.99 0.76
C ASP A 63 9.61 -1.48 0.96
N SER A 64 10.68 -0.67 0.91
CA SER A 64 10.60 0.77 1.21
C SER A 64 9.73 1.59 0.25
N ASP A 65 9.30 0.99 -0.86
CA ASP A 65 8.54 1.64 -1.93
C ASP A 65 7.08 1.17 -2.00
N THR A 66 6.65 0.31 -1.05
CA THR A 66 5.27 -0.20 -1.01
C THR A 66 4.64 -0.08 0.37
N ASP A 67 3.39 0.38 0.42
CA ASP A 67 2.61 0.38 1.65
C ASP A 67 2.23 -1.05 2.01
N ALA A 68 2.79 -1.55 3.12
CA ALA A 68 2.47 -2.85 3.67
C ALA A 68 1.58 -2.71 4.92
N SER A 69 0.64 -3.64 5.11
CA SER A 69 -0.24 -3.65 6.28
C SER A 69 -0.43 -5.06 6.83
N ILE A 70 -0.62 -5.16 8.14
CA ILE A 70 -0.81 -6.39 8.89
C ILE A 70 -2.21 -6.36 9.50
N ARG A 71 -2.92 -7.48 9.42
CA ARG A 71 -4.21 -7.67 10.10
C ARG A 71 -4.23 -9.03 10.76
N LEU A 72 -4.65 -9.06 12.03
CA LEU A 72 -4.93 -10.31 12.72
C LEU A 72 -6.31 -10.84 12.29
N LEU A 73 -6.34 -12.08 11.80
CA LEU A 73 -7.59 -12.76 11.42
C LEU A 73 -8.15 -13.56 12.59
N ASP A 74 -7.28 -14.29 13.29
CA ASP A 74 -7.68 -15.19 14.38
C ASP A 74 -6.52 -15.42 15.36
N GLY A 75 -6.85 -15.79 16.60
CA GLY A 75 -5.90 -16.06 17.68
C GLY A 75 -5.39 -14.80 18.38
N SER A 76 -4.18 -14.88 18.92
CA SER A 76 -3.50 -13.77 19.61
C SER A 76 -2.08 -13.59 19.06
N ALA A 77 -1.71 -12.35 18.82
CA ALA A 77 -0.40 -11.98 18.30
C ALA A 77 0.07 -10.68 18.96
N GLU A 78 1.37 -10.58 19.20
CA GLU A 78 2.01 -9.39 19.77
C GLU A 78 3.14 -8.90 18.87
N MET A 79 3.25 -7.58 18.73
CA MET A 79 4.32 -6.89 18.05
C MET A 79 5.09 -6.07 19.09
N TYR A 80 6.31 -6.49 19.42
CA TYR A 80 7.16 -5.87 20.44
C TYR A 80 6.45 -5.62 21.79
N GLY A 81 5.62 -6.56 22.22
CA GLY A 81 4.83 -6.47 23.47
C GLY A 81 3.52 -5.70 23.36
N ALA A 82 3.20 -5.11 22.21
CA ALA A 82 1.87 -4.56 21.92
C ALA A 82 0.98 -5.63 21.29
N GLU A 83 -0.17 -5.90 21.91
CA GLU A 83 -1.13 -6.88 21.40
C GLU A 83 -1.81 -6.36 20.12
N LEU A 84 -1.90 -7.22 19.10
CA LEU A 84 -2.65 -6.96 17.89
C LEU A 84 -4.10 -7.38 18.12
N PHE A 85 -5.03 -6.46 17.87
CA PHE A 85 -6.46 -6.74 17.97
C PHE A 85 -6.99 -7.29 16.65
N ALA A 86 -7.91 -8.25 16.76
CA ALA A 86 -8.70 -8.68 15.62
C ALA A 86 -9.43 -7.47 15.00
N GLU A 87 -9.59 -7.50 13.68
CA GLU A 87 -10.23 -6.44 12.87
C GLU A 87 -9.46 -5.13 12.67
N GLN A 88 -8.35 -4.89 13.39
CA GLN A 88 -7.51 -3.72 13.16
C GLN A 88 -6.41 -4.02 12.13
N SER A 89 -6.29 -3.14 11.14
CA SER A 89 -5.14 -3.14 10.22
C SER A 89 -4.09 -2.18 10.72
N VAL A 90 -2.86 -2.67 10.91
CA VAL A 90 -1.70 -1.88 11.31
C VAL A 90 -0.81 -1.67 10.11
N SER A 91 -0.55 -0.42 9.76
CA SER A 91 0.40 -0.08 8.69
C SER A 91 1.83 -0.32 9.14
N ILE A 92 2.62 -0.95 8.29
CA ILE A 92 4.04 -1.18 8.52
C ILE A 92 4.78 0.10 8.13
N SER A 93 5.32 0.81 9.12
CA SER A 93 6.18 1.98 8.90
C SER A 93 7.68 1.66 9.00
N GLU A 94 8.03 0.55 9.64
CA GLU A 94 9.42 0.15 9.84
C GLU A 94 9.86 -0.87 8.78
N PRO A 95 11.13 -0.83 8.33
CA PRO A 95 11.63 -1.74 7.30
C PRO A 95 11.69 -3.19 7.78
N ARG A 96 11.79 -3.41 9.10
CA ARG A 96 11.85 -4.74 9.70
C ARG A 96 11.01 -4.80 10.96
N LEU A 97 10.06 -5.72 10.99
CA LEU A 97 9.16 -5.95 12.10
C LEU A 97 9.15 -7.42 12.46
N SER A 98 8.73 -7.71 13.69
CA SER A 98 8.49 -9.08 14.11
C SER A 98 7.17 -9.19 14.86
N VAL A 99 6.40 -10.22 14.50
CA VAL A 99 5.15 -10.56 15.17
C VAL A 99 5.30 -11.92 15.81
N PHE A 100 5.03 -12.01 17.11
CA PHE A 100 5.14 -13.23 17.89
C PHE A 100 3.76 -13.71 18.33
N THR A 101 3.59 -15.02 18.53
CA THR A 101 2.37 -15.57 19.11
C THR A 101 2.67 -16.60 20.21
N ARG A 102 1.96 -16.45 21.34
CA ARG A 102 2.05 -17.38 22.49
C ARG A 102 1.12 -18.58 22.36
N THR A 103 0.02 -18.44 21.64
CA THR A 103 -1.03 -19.47 21.53
C THR A 103 -1.14 -20.05 20.13
N GLY A 104 -0.69 -19.31 19.11
CA GLY A 104 -0.99 -19.55 17.71
C GLY A 104 -1.96 -18.50 17.17
N CYS A 105 -1.78 -18.13 15.91
CA CYS A 105 -2.61 -17.11 15.25
C CYS A 105 -2.57 -17.24 13.72
N ARG A 106 -3.51 -16.54 13.08
CA ARG A 106 -3.55 -16.35 11.63
C ARG A 106 -3.44 -14.87 11.31
N ILE A 107 -2.45 -14.53 10.49
CA ILE A 107 -2.13 -13.15 10.14
C ILE A 107 -2.30 -12.98 8.63
N HIS A 108 -2.91 -11.87 8.26
CA HIS A 108 -3.04 -11.42 6.88
C HIS A 108 -2.10 -10.23 6.64
N ILE A 109 -1.25 -10.33 5.62
CA ILE A 109 -0.32 -9.28 5.22
C ILE A 109 -0.68 -8.85 3.81
N THR A 110 -0.76 -7.54 3.59
CA THR A 110 -0.98 -6.93 2.28
C THR A 110 0.22 -6.06 1.91
N GLY A 111 0.58 -6.00 0.62
CA GLY A 111 1.68 -5.15 0.11
C GLY A 111 2.94 -5.94 -0.24
N GLY A 112 4.02 -5.22 -0.56
CA GLY A 112 5.33 -5.79 -0.83
C GLY A 112 6.09 -6.03 0.48
N ALA A 113 6.08 -7.27 0.94
CA ALA A 113 6.86 -7.69 2.11
C ALA A 113 7.39 -9.11 1.92
N GLN A 114 8.65 -9.31 2.32
CA GLN A 114 9.22 -10.64 2.53
C GLN A 114 8.91 -11.08 3.95
N CYS A 115 8.50 -12.33 4.13
CA CYS A 115 8.17 -12.86 5.44
C CYS A 115 8.87 -14.20 5.66
N THR A 116 9.48 -14.35 6.83
CA THR A 116 10.15 -15.59 7.25
C THR A 116 9.61 -16.02 8.61
N CYS A 117 9.19 -17.28 8.74
CA CYS A 117 8.81 -17.85 10.02
C CYS A 117 10.03 -18.39 10.76
N SER A 118 10.15 -18.05 12.04
CA SER A 118 11.16 -18.58 12.97
C SER A 118 10.47 -19.45 14.03
N GLU A 119 11.03 -20.65 14.26
CA GLU A 119 10.49 -21.64 15.20
C GLU A 119 11.06 -21.53 16.61
N SER A 120 12.10 -20.72 16.83
CA SER A 120 12.86 -20.68 18.11
C SER A 120 12.71 -19.36 18.87
N ALA A 121 11.55 -18.71 18.76
CA ALA A 121 11.32 -17.43 19.43
C ALA A 121 10.85 -17.56 20.89
N GLU A 122 10.18 -18.66 21.26
CA GLU A 122 9.58 -18.85 22.60
C GLU A 122 10.60 -18.63 23.74
N ALA A 123 11.77 -19.28 23.68
CA ALA A 123 12.80 -19.16 24.70
C ALA A 123 13.35 -17.73 24.86
N GLN A 124 13.43 -16.97 23.77
CA GLN A 124 13.85 -15.55 23.83
C GLN A 124 12.77 -14.68 24.48
N MET A 125 11.50 -14.95 24.17
CA MET A 125 10.37 -14.23 24.74
C MET A 125 10.18 -14.51 26.24
N ASP A 126 10.48 -15.72 26.69
CA ASP A 126 10.46 -16.07 28.12
C ASP A 126 11.54 -15.32 28.91
N ALA A 127 12.74 -15.17 28.35
CA ALA A 127 13.79 -14.35 28.96
C ALA A 127 13.37 -12.87 29.11
N TYR A 128 12.64 -12.33 28.13
CA TYR A 128 12.09 -10.97 28.23
C TYR A 128 11.02 -10.84 29.31
N LEU A 129 10.17 -11.86 29.48
CA LEU A 129 9.17 -11.89 30.56
C LEU A 129 9.80 -11.96 31.94
N GLU A 130 10.86 -12.78 32.09
CA GLU A 130 11.61 -12.87 33.34
C GLU A 130 12.23 -11.51 33.70
N ALA A 131 12.89 -10.87 32.75
CA ALA A 131 13.46 -9.54 32.94
C ALA A 131 12.38 -8.50 33.30
N HIS A 132 11.21 -8.55 32.65
CA HIS A 132 10.08 -7.69 32.97
C HIS A 132 9.60 -7.90 34.41
N SER A 133 9.47 -9.15 34.85
CA SER A 133 9.03 -9.50 36.21
C SER A 133 10.00 -8.97 37.26
N HIS A 134 11.31 -9.16 37.07
CA HIS A 134 12.34 -8.63 37.98
C HIS A 134 12.35 -7.10 38.07
N LEU A 135 12.03 -6.40 36.97
CA LEU A 135 11.91 -4.94 36.98
C LEU A 135 10.62 -4.48 37.67
N ASN A 136 9.52 -5.22 37.48
CA ASN A 136 8.23 -4.90 38.08
C ASN A 136 8.22 -5.10 39.59
N ASP A 137 8.92 -6.12 40.11
CA ASP A 137 9.06 -6.37 41.56
C ASP A 137 9.82 -5.26 42.31
N ARG A 138 10.62 -4.47 41.59
CA ARG A 138 11.40 -3.35 42.13
C ARG A 138 10.65 -2.02 42.07
N ARG A 139 9.46 -2.00 41.48
CA ARG A 139 8.64 -0.80 41.26
C ARG A 139 7.72 -0.55 42.44
#